data_AF-A0A4R4GDX2-F1
#
_entry.id   AF-A0A4R4GDX2-F1
#
_cell.length_a   1.000
_cell.length_b   1.000
_cell.length_c   1.000
_cell.angle_alpha   90.00
_cell.angle_beta   90.00
_cell.angle_gamma   90.00
#
_symmetry.space_group_name_H-M   'P 1'
#
loop_
_entity.id
_entity.type
_entity.pdbx_description
1 polymer ?
#
loop_
_entity_poly.entity_id
_entity_poly.type
_entity_poly.pdbx_seq_one_letter_code
_entity_poly.pdbx_strand_id
1 'polypeptide(L)'
;MDGENQTEFIDSFRKFEELDWSAIATDNGLDYKPYNKNKKSKRYFSDDLWSKGIKKFRITQRNRCFGYVEDGVFYVLRFDLDHELSDVG
;
A
#
# COMPACT_ATOMS: atom_id res chain seq x y z
N MET A 1 16.54 8.12 5.92
CA MET A 1 16.49 6.85 5.17
C MET A 1 17.90 6.59 4.71
N ASP A 2 18.50 5.48 5.15
CA ASP A 2 19.81 5.07 4.65
C ASP A 2 19.69 4.61 3.18
N GLY A 3 20.76 4.68 2.40
CA GLY A 3 20.72 4.48 0.93
C GLY A 3 20.15 3.13 0.46
N GLU A 4 20.31 2.07 1.25
CA GLU A 4 19.70 0.76 0.96
C GLU A 4 18.17 0.79 1.00
N ASN A 5 17.57 1.53 1.95
CA ASN A 5 16.12 1.67 2.05
C ASN A 5 15.52 2.44 0.87
N GLN A 6 16.28 3.33 0.23
CA GLN A 6 15.81 4.05 -0.96
C GLN A 6 15.76 3.15 -2.20
N THR A 7 16.73 2.25 -2.34
CA THR A 7 16.79 1.32 -3.47
C THR A 7 15.63 0.32 -3.40
N GLU A 8 15.43 -0.32 -2.23
CA GLU A 8 14.31 -1.24 -2.01
C GLU A 8 12.95 -0.55 -2.23
N PHE A 9 12.85 0.74 -1.87
CA PHE A 9 11.65 1.52 -2.11
C PHE A 9 11.33 1.67 -3.60
N ILE A 10 12.32 2.10 -4.39
CA ILE A 10 12.15 2.31 -5.83
C ILE A 10 11.88 0.97 -6.53
N ASP A 11 12.61 -0.08 -6.17
CA ASP A 11 12.49 -1.39 -6.81
C ASP A 11 11.13 -2.03 -6.55
N SER A 12 10.57 -1.90 -5.34
CA SER A 12 9.20 -2.37 -5.05
C SER A 12 8.14 -1.61 -5.86
N PHE A 13 8.33 -0.32 -6.13
CA PHE A 13 7.41 0.44 -6.99
C PHE A 13 7.52 0.05 -8.46
N ARG A 14 8.73 -0.14 -8.97
CA ARG A 14 8.95 -0.66 -10.33
C ARG A 14 8.31 -2.02 -10.50
N LYS A 15 8.51 -2.92 -9.54
CA LYS A 15 7.87 -4.23 -9.53
C LYS A 15 6.34 -4.13 -9.56
N PHE A 16 5.76 -3.22 -8.76
CA PHE A 16 4.30 -3.02 -8.75
C PHE A 16 3.80 -2.49 -10.10
N GLU A 17 4.54 -1.63 -10.78
CA GLU A 17 4.19 -1.11 -12.12
C GLU A 17 4.32 -2.17 -13.22
N GLU A 18 5.38 -2.99 -13.17
CA GLU A 18 5.68 -4.00 -14.19
C GLU A 18 4.75 -5.20 -14.17
N LEU A 19 4.21 -5.54 -12.99
CA LEU A 19 3.33 -6.68 -12.81
C LEU A 19 1.88 -6.34 -13.18
N ASP A 20 1.18 -7.29 -13.79
CA ASP A 20 -0.27 -7.21 -13.92
C ASP A 20 -0.97 -7.44 -12.57
N TRP A 21 -2.25 -7.08 -12.50
CA TRP A 21 -3.06 -7.19 -11.29
C TRP A 21 -3.14 -8.61 -10.70
N SER A 22 -3.10 -9.64 -11.55
CA SER A 22 -3.16 -11.04 -11.11
C SER A 22 -1.85 -11.47 -10.45
N ALA A 23 -0.71 -11.05 -11.02
CA ALA A 23 0.60 -11.27 -10.46
C ALA A 23 0.77 -10.48 -9.15
N ILE A 24 0.35 -9.21 -9.10
CA ILE A 24 0.37 -8.39 -7.87
C ILE A 24 -0.40 -9.08 -6.74
N ALA A 25 -1.60 -9.62 -7.01
CA ALA A 25 -2.45 -10.24 -6.00
C ALA A 25 -1.85 -11.52 -5.39
N THR A 26 -0.87 -12.15 -6.05
CA THR A 26 -0.24 -13.39 -5.60
C THR A 26 1.23 -13.21 -5.21
N ASP A 27 1.78 -12.00 -5.36
CA ASP A 27 3.17 -11.71 -5.05
C ASP A 27 3.42 -11.61 -3.54
N ASN A 28 4.15 -12.57 -3.00
CA ASN A 28 4.48 -12.63 -1.57
C ASN A 28 5.37 -11.48 -1.09
N GLY A 29 6.13 -10.84 -1.98
CA GLY A 29 7.00 -9.71 -1.64
C GLY A 29 6.20 -8.43 -1.45
N LEU A 30 5.27 -8.16 -2.37
CA LEU A 30 4.37 -7.01 -2.29
C LEU A 30 3.30 -7.18 -1.22
N ASP A 31 2.87 -8.41 -0.90
CA ASP A 31 1.85 -8.66 0.14
C ASP A 31 0.61 -7.75 -0.06
N TYR A 32 0.18 -7.62 -1.32
CA TYR A 32 -0.90 -6.74 -1.73
C TYR A 32 -2.24 -7.25 -1.22
N LYS A 33 -2.95 -6.42 -0.45
CA LYS A 33 -4.22 -6.83 0.17
C LYS A 33 -5.14 -5.65 0.50
N PRO A 34 -6.44 -5.93 0.71
CA PRO A 34 -7.37 -4.93 1.24
C PRO A 34 -6.92 -4.38 2.60
N TYR A 35 -7.11 -3.09 2.81
CA TYR A 35 -7.01 -2.44 4.11
C TYR A 35 -8.40 -1.97 4.51
N ASN A 36 -9.01 -2.64 5.49
CA ASN A 36 -10.41 -2.44 5.82
C ASN A 36 -10.59 -1.37 6.91
N LYS A 37 -11.65 -0.58 6.77
CA LYS A 37 -12.05 0.41 7.77
C LYS A 37 -12.42 -0.27 9.08
N ASN A 38 -11.84 0.20 10.19
CA ASN A 38 -12.18 -0.24 11.53
C ASN A 38 -12.13 0.92 12.53
N LYS A 39 -12.44 0.66 13.81
CA LYS A 39 -12.50 1.70 14.86
C LYS A 39 -11.19 2.49 15.01
N LYS A 40 -10.05 1.84 14.83
CA LYS A 40 -8.72 2.45 14.94
C LYS A 40 -8.31 3.12 13.61
N SER A 41 -8.57 2.49 12.47
CA SER A 41 -8.14 3.01 11.17
C SER A 41 -9.01 4.12 10.61
N LYS A 42 -10.29 4.23 11.02
CA LYS A 42 -11.28 5.16 10.43
C LYS A 42 -10.84 6.63 10.33
N ARG A 43 -9.93 7.08 11.21
CA ARG A 43 -9.45 8.46 11.28
C ARG A 43 -8.45 8.83 10.18
N TYR A 44 -7.88 7.84 9.48
CA TYR A 44 -6.78 8.06 8.54
C TYR A 44 -7.24 8.44 7.14
N PHE A 45 -8.48 8.12 6.77
CA PHE A 45 -9.04 8.43 5.45
C PHE A 45 -10.49 8.89 5.59
N SER A 46 -10.95 9.74 4.67
CA SER A 46 -12.34 10.18 4.60
C SER A 46 -13.28 9.02 4.27
N ASP A 47 -14.57 9.19 4.56
CA ASP A 47 -15.58 8.18 4.23
C ASP A 47 -15.68 7.91 2.72
N ASP A 48 -15.46 8.95 1.90
CA ASP A 48 -15.36 8.84 0.44
C ASP A 48 -14.20 7.93 0.02
N LEU A 49 -12.98 8.16 0.54
CA LEU A 49 -11.83 7.31 0.26
C LEU A 49 -12.02 5.87 0.75
N TRP A 50 -12.67 5.69 1.91
CA TRP A 50 -13.03 4.36 2.38
C TRP A 50 -13.99 3.64 1.44
N SER A 51 -14.93 4.35 0.83
CA SER A 51 -15.89 3.78 -0.13
C SER A 51 -15.21 3.27 -1.41
N LYS A 52 -14.04 3.81 -1.77
CA LYS A 52 -13.22 3.33 -2.91
C LYS A 52 -12.50 2.00 -2.65
N GLY A 53 -12.54 1.47 -1.43
CA GLY A 53 -11.93 0.17 -1.09
C GLY A 53 -10.41 0.22 -1.04
N ILE A 54 -9.88 0.80 0.04
CA ILE A 54 -8.43 0.99 0.24
C ILE A 54 -7.69 -0.35 0.25
N LYS A 55 -6.52 -0.34 -0.37
CA LYS A 55 -5.57 -1.45 -0.50
C LYS A 55 -4.23 -1.00 0.05
N LYS A 56 -3.41 -1.98 0.42
CA LYS A 56 -2.02 -1.75 0.82
C LYS A 56 -1.09 -2.77 0.19
N PHE A 57 0.16 -2.35 -0.03
CA PHE A 57 1.26 -3.25 -0.36
C PHE A 57 2.53 -2.83 0.37
N ARG A 58 3.43 -3.79 0.52
CA ARG A 58 4.75 -3.66 1.12
C ARG A 58 5.72 -3.03 0.14
N ILE A 59 6.43 -2.02 0.62
CA ILE A 59 7.51 -1.39 -0.13
C ILE A 59 8.86 -1.90 0.40
N THR A 60 9.02 -1.92 1.71
CA THR A 60 10.15 -2.57 2.40
C THR A 60 9.62 -3.34 3.60
N GLN A 61 10.48 -4.04 4.34
CA GLN A 61 10.06 -4.64 5.61
C GLN A 61 9.48 -3.63 6.61
N ARG A 62 9.78 -2.33 6.48
CA ARG A 62 9.26 -1.25 7.34
C ARG A 62 8.20 -0.36 6.67
N ASN A 63 8.27 -0.20 5.36
CA ASN A 63 7.43 0.78 4.67
C ASN A 63 6.26 0.12 3.92
N ARG A 64 5.07 0.73 3.99
CA ARG A 64 3.88 0.30 3.24
C ARG A 64 3.30 1.47 2.44
N CYS A 65 2.71 1.14 1.29
CA CYS A 65 1.92 2.06 0.48
C CYS A 65 0.44 1.77 0.70
N PHE A 66 -0.37 2.81 0.80
CA PHE A 66 -1.83 2.74 0.87
C PHE A 66 -2.42 3.51 -0.31
N GLY A 67 -3.44 2.95 -0.94
CA GLY A 67 -4.09 3.56 -2.09
C GLY A 67 -5.38 2.84 -2.48
N TYR A 68 -5.99 3.21 -3.59
CA TYR A 68 -7.15 2.54 -4.16
C TYR A 68 -6.97 2.33 -5.66
N VAL A 69 -7.75 1.43 -6.25
CA VAL A 69 -7.74 1.18 -7.69
C VAL A 69 -9.01 1.76 -8.30
N GLU A 70 -8.84 2.58 -9.33
CA GLU A 70 -9.93 3.15 -10.12
C GLU A 70 -9.47 3.16 -11.58
N ASP A 71 -10.31 2.69 -12.49
CA ASP A 71 -10.00 2.57 -13.93
C ASP A 71 -8.65 1.90 -14.25
N GLY A 72 -8.28 0.89 -13.45
CA GLY A 72 -7.04 0.14 -13.62
C GLY A 72 -5.77 0.88 -13.16
N VAL A 73 -5.91 2.04 -12.50
CA VAL A 73 -4.81 2.84 -11.95
C VAL A 73 -4.78 2.74 -10.44
N PHE A 74 -3.60 2.52 -9.85
CA PHE A 74 -3.40 2.60 -8.40
C PHE A 74 -3.14 4.06 -7.98
N TYR A 75 -4.11 4.67 -7.29
CA TYR A 75 -3.95 6.01 -6.73
C TYR A 75 -3.35 5.94 -5.33
N VAL A 76 -2.11 6.39 -5.19
CA VAL A 76 -1.40 6.44 -3.91
C VAL A 76 -2.00 7.51 -3.00
N LEU A 77 -2.32 7.14 -1.77
CA LEU A 77 -2.85 8.02 -0.73
C LEU A 77 -1.83 8.35 0.36
N ARG A 78 -1.10 7.34 0.85
CA ARG A 78 -0.16 7.52 1.97
C ARG A 78 0.96 6.49 1.94
N PHE A 79 2.15 6.94 2.30
CA PHE A 79 3.27 6.11 2.71
C PHE A 79 3.28 5.98 4.23
N ASP A 80 3.32 4.74 4.72
CA ASP A 80 3.42 4.40 6.13
C ASP A 80 4.87 4.03 6.42
N LEU A 81 5.62 4.99 6.97
CA LEU A 81 7.07 4.90 7.19
C LEU A 81 7.41 4.44 8.62
N ASP A 82 6.44 4.49 9.52
CA ASP A 82 6.54 4.25 10.96
C ASP A 82 5.56 3.19 11.46
N HIS A 83 4.86 2.50 10.55
CA HIS A 83 3.86 1.46 10.82
C HIS A 83 2.58 1.92 11.52
N GLU A 84 2.33 3.22 11.69
CA GLU A 84 1.14 3.71 12.37
C GLU A 84 -0.17 3.18 11.77
N LEU A 85 -0.25 3.09 10.44
CA LEU A 85 -1.44 2.57 9.75
C LEU A 85 -1.48 1.04 9.75
N SER A 86 -0.32 0.42 9.55
CA SER A 86 -0.18 -1.04 9.47
C SER A 86 -0.47 -1.72 10.80
N ASP A 87 -0.19 -1.07 11.94
CA ASP A 87 -0.46 -1.62 13.28
C ASP A 87 -1.94 -1.61 13.66
N VAL A 88 -2.76 -0.88 12.90
CA VAL A 88 -4.20 -0.75 13.17
C VAL A 88 -5.08 -1.43 12.13
N GLY A 89 -4.52 -2.19 11.20
CA GLY A 89 -5.27 -2.99 10.20
C GLY A 89 -4.38 -3.59 9.12
#